data_AF-A0A9X2HUP2-F1
#
_entry.id   AF-A0A9X2HUP2-F1
#
_cell.length_a   1.000
_cell.length_b   1.000
_cell.length_c   1.000
_cell.angle_alpha   90.00
_cell.angle_beta   90.00
_cell.angle_gamma   90.00
#
_symmetry.space_group_name_H-M   'P 1'
#
loop_
_entity.id
_entity.type
_entity.pdbx_description
1 polymer ?
#
loop_
_entity_poly.entity_id
_entity_poly.type
_entity_poly.pdbx_seq_one_letter_code
_entity_poly.pdbx_strand_id
1 'polypeptide(L)'
;MASEVEVDVEEAPFIPAELAIQAMRDSGYKNTAYALAELVDNSVQANAENCEIICVEAMTQLATRSRKRLCEIAVLDDGDGMDAKVLRKSLQFGNGTRLNDRSGIGRFGMGLPNASISQAGRVDVWSWQNGADNALHTWLDVQEIRERKTRDVPPPQLDPVPAVWRARARTIGKSGTLVVWTKLGADRLTWKGAKATLKNTGWLLGRIHRRFIGNKTLSIRMAGGEEDALEESFVTINDPMYLTPAPTMPTPFNVQQMFEHLYDIPVDIEVDGRVHTVHTRYSVAKPLTIELAGTANRGDTAYGKDAADNIGVSVMRAGRELMLDRSWTIQYDPRDRWWGCEVEFPAELDEIFGVTNNKQAATVFNELSSLTWDELAEPDETMPDVVKRLRDEGDPKGVLLELSKTIKDNLASIRTTIKVQGKGTRRKGERHEAGDPTEAANEKWKKRDETNPLPDTPEKPSPGDVKEISDDLSEDGRSDEDTSEIVARIVSGDLKVLFIDKTLGGSSELFTVVNRGPATEVVFNRRHPAFDMIFDTVSADDDLEHLSSGELEERLLKAGRAVQLLFAAWARMEREDPPHQRTYERVRESWGKLARDFLEPDDVAGF
;
A
#
# COMPACT_ATOMS: atom_id res chain seq x y z
N MET A 1 55.38 50.38 8.82
CA MET A 1 54.21 49.95 9.61
C MET A 1 53.38 49.07 8.69
N ALA A 2 53.44 47.76 8.87
CA ALA A 2 52.51 46.84 8.23
C ALA A 2 51.29 46.80 9.15
N SER A 3 50.16 47.31 8.67
CA SER A 3 48.88 47.15 9.35
C SER A 3 48.51 45.67 9.30
N GLU A 4 48.56 45.00 10.46
CA GLU A 4 47.92 43.70 10.64
C GLU A 4 46.44 43.87 10.28
N VAL A 5 46.03 43.20 9.21
CA VAL A 5 44.62 43.00 8.90
C VAL A 5 44.14 42.03 9.96
N GLU A 6 43.44 42.53 10.99
CA GLU A 6 42.59 41.69 11.83
C GLU A 6 41.57 41.05 10.91
N VAL A 7 41.86 39.81 10.50
CA VAL A 7 40.86 38.96 9.87
C VAL A 7 39.89 38.64 10.99
N ASP A 8 38.73 39.26 10.96
CA ASP A 8 37.59 38.87 11.78
C ASP A 8 37.21 37.45 11.35
N VAL A 9 37.75 36.44 12.04
CA VAL A 9 37.50 35.02 11.75
C VAL A 9 36.13 34.71 12.35
N GLU A 10 35.08 35.24 11.73
CA GLU A 10 33.73 34.84 12.02
C GLU A 10 33.64 33.32 11.79
N GLU A 11 33.18 32.56 12.79
CA GLU A 11 33.09 31.10 12.67
C GLU A 11 32.20 30.74 11.47
N ALA A 12 32.81 30.18 10.42
CA ALA A 12 32.15 29.78 9.19
C ALA A 12 32.16 28.24 9.05
N PRO A 13 31.38 27.50 9.86
CA PRO A 13 31.28 26.06 9.72
C PRO A 13 30.64 25.69 8.38
N PHE A 14 31.12 24.63 7.73
CA PHE A 14 30.51 24.11 6.48
C PHE A 14 29.01 23.83 6.62
N ILE A 15 28.56 23.47 7.83
CA ILE A 15 27.17 23.21 8.15
C ILE A 15 26.81 23.98 9.43
N PRO A 16 26.07 25.10 9.34
CA PRO A 16 25.54 25.79 10.51
C PRO A 16 24.52 24.92 11.26
N ALA A 17 24.65 24.84 12.59
CA ALA A 17 23.81 23.97 13.41
C ALA A 17 22.31 24.33 13.32
N GLU A 18 21.99 25.62 13.23
CA GLU A 18 20.63 26.11 13.08
C GLU A 18 19.97 25.66 11.77
N LEU A 19 20.72 25.64 10.66
CA LEU A 19 20.24 25.19 9.36
C LEU A 19 20.10 23.68 9.31
N ALA A 20 21.06 22.95 9.89
CA ALA A 20 21.01 21.49 9.99
C ALA A 20 19.79 21.02 10.78
N ILE A 21 19.54 21.60 11.95
CA ILE A 21 18.37 21.25 12.77
C ILE A 21 17.06 21.60 12.07
N GLN A 22 17.00 22.74 11.37
CA GLN A 22 15.81 23.09 10.59
C GLN A 22 15.55 22.06 9.49
N ALA A 23 16.57 21.68 8.72
CA ALA A 23 16.46 20.69 7.67
C ALA A 23 16.04 19.31 8.21
N MET A 24 16.63 18.87 9.33
CA MET A 24 16.25 17.62 10.00
C MET A 24 14.78 17.67 10.47
N ARG A 25 14.37 18.78 11.09
CA ARG A 25 13.00 18.99 11.54
C ARG A 25 11.99 18.99 10.38
N ASP A 26 12.37 19.50 9.22
CA ASP A 26 11.53 19.55 8.02
C ASP A 26 11.50 18.23 7.25
N SER A 27 12.57 17.42 7.31
CA SER A 27 12.60 16.08 6.69
C SER A 27 11.55 15.12 7.27
N GLY A 28 11.20 15.31 8.55
CA GLY A 28 9.98 14.81 9.17
C GLY A 28 9.76 13.29 9.18
N TYR A 29 8.56 12.93 9.64
CA TYR A 29 8.01 11.57 9.67
C TYR A 29 6.68 11.58 8.92
N LYS A 30 6.27 10.45 8.34
CA LYS A 30 4.99 10.33 7.62
C LYS A 30 3.80 10.84 8.45
N ASN A 31 3.82 10.58 9.76
CA ASN A 31 2.90 11.15 10.74
C ASN A 31 3.47 11.04 12.16
N THR A 32 2.78 11.63 13.14
CA THR A 32 3.15 11.59 14.57
C THR A 32 3.30 10.16 15.12
N ALA A 33 2.53 9.18 14.61
CA ALA A 33 2.63 7.80 15.08
C ALA A 33 3.95 7.14 14.69
N TYR A 34 4.51 7.42 13.51
CA TYR A 34 5.84 6.93 13.14
C TYR A 34 6.96 7.56 13.99
N ALA A 35 6.82 8.83 14.39
CA ALA A 35 7.77 9.45 15.30
C ALA A 35 7.72 8.80 16.70
N LEU A 36 6.51 8.48 17.20
CA LEU A 36 6.34 7.74 18.44
C LEU A 36 6.86 6.29 18.32
N ALA A 37 6.69 5.65 17.16
CA ALA A 37 7.22 4.31 16.90
C ALA A 37 8.74 4.25 17.04
N GLU A 38 9.48 5.31 16.69
CA GLU A 38 10.93 5.36 16.95
C GLU A 38 11.28 5.42 18.44
N LEU A 39 10.44 6.04 19.27
CA LEU A 39 10.64 6.01 20.72
C LEU A 39 10.36 4.62 21.29
N VAL A 40 9.29 3.97 20.82
CA VAL A 40 8.97 2.58 21.19
C VAL A 40 10.07 1.62 20.72
N ASP A 41 10.62 1.82 19.52
CA ASP A 41 11.77 1.06 19.03
C ASP A 41 12.95 1.16 20.01
N ASN A 42 13.26 2.36 20.53
CA ASN A 42 14.32 2.53 21.53
C ASN A 42 14.01 1.77 22.83
N SER A 43 12.75 1.77 23.28
CA SER A 43 12.32 1.00 24.46
C SER A 43 12.50 -0.51 24.24
N VAL A 44 12.11 -1.05 23.08
CA VAL A 44 12.34 -2.46 22.72
C VAL A 44 13.83 -2.78 22.70
N GLN A 45 14.67 -1.90 22.16
CA GLN A 45 16.13 -2.09 22.14
C GLN A 45 16.78 -2.02 23.53
N ALA A 46 16.11 -1.39 24.48
CA ALA A 46 16.47 -1.33 25.89
C ALA A 46 15.84 -2.46 26.71
N ASN A 47 15.31 -3.50 26.05
CA ASN A 47 14.69 -4.67 26.68
C ASN A 47 13.47 -4.33 27.56
N ALA A 48 12.76 -3.24 27.26
CA ALA A 48 11.54 -2.90 27.97
C ALA A 48 10.42 -3.91 27.68
N GLU A 49 9.78 -4.39 28.74
CA GLU A 49 8.58 -5.24 28.64
C GLU A 49 7.31 -4.36 28.61
N ASN A 50 7.36 -3.19 29.24
CA ASN A 50 6.26 -2.25 29.32
C ASN A 50 6.68 -0.88 28.77
N CYS A 51 5.90 -0.37 27.83
CA CYS A 51 6.02 0.98 27.29
C CYS A 51 4.70 1.72 27.43
N GLU A 52 4.72 2.98 27.86
CA GLU A 52 3.55 3.83 28.03
C GLU A 52 3.67 5.10 27.19
N ILE A 53 2.64 5.39 26.39
CA ILE A 53 2.51 6.64 25.65
C ILE A 53 1.43 7.48 26.31
N ILE A 54 1.78 8.66 26.83
CA ILE A 54 0.87 9.52 27.59
C ILE A 54 0.72 10.85 26.84
N CYS A 55 -0.49 11.16 26.39
CA CYS A 55 -0.82 12.36 25.62
C CYS A 55 -1.70 13.32 26.43
N VAL A 56 -1.16 14.45 26.86
CA VAL A 56 -1.87 15.41 27.72
C VAL A 56 -2.42 16.57 26.90
N GLU A 57 -3.69 16.90 27.13
CA GLU A 57 -4.38 18.03 26.52
C GLU A 57 -4.55 19.19 27.51
N ALA A 58 -4.46 20.41 26.96
CA ALA A 58 -4.84 21.64 27.64
C ALA A 58 -5.74 22.51 26.76
N MET A 59 -6.54 23.37 27.39
CA MET A 59 -7.34 24.37 26.67
C MET A 59 -6.42 25.40 26.01
N THR A 60 -6.46 25.47 24.68
CA THR A 60 -5.72 26.47 23.90
C THR A 60 -6.69 27.45 23.27
N GLN A 61 -6.47 28.75 23.45
CA GLN A 61 -7.20 29.79 22.74
C GLN A 61 -6.77 29.80 21.27
N LEU A 62 -7.70 29.50 20.36
CA LEU A 62 -7.54 29.74 18.93
C LEU A 62 -8.26 31.04 18.55
N ALA A 63 -7.93 31.58 17.37
CA ALA A 63 -8.42 32.89 16.88
C ALA A 63 -9.91 33.17 17.11
N THR A 64 -10.77 32.15 17.09
CA THR A 64 -12.22 32.30 17.27
C THR A 64 -12.84 31.40 18.33
N ARG A 65 -12.07 30.49 18.96
CA ARG A 65 -12.59 29.50 19.93
C ARG A 65 -11.51 28.83 20.74
N SER A 66 -11.79 28.52 22.01
CA SER A 66 -10.96 27.62 22.80
C SER A 66 -11.21 26.18 22.38
N ARG A 67 -10.13 25.41 22.20
CA ARG A 67 -10.21 23.96 21.96
C ARG A 67 -9.14 23.25 22.77
N LYS A 68 -9.45 22.03 23.21
CA LYS A 68 -8.46 21.11 23.79
C LYS A 68 -7.43 20.74 22.72
N ARG A 69 -6.16 20.85 23.07
CA ARG A 69 -5.02 20.55 22.20
C ARG A 69 -3.95 19.85 23.01
N LEU A 70 -3.23 18.95 22.35
CA LEU A 70 -2.05 18.34 22.94
C LEU A 70 -1.04 19.43 23.33
N CYS A 71 -0.63 19.42 24.59
CA CYS A 71 0.43 20.28 25.11
C CYS A 71 1.70 19.48 25.44
N GLU A 72 1.54 18.21 25.85
CA GLU A 72 2.64 17.32 26.20
C GLU A 72 2.39 15.91 25.64
N ILE A 73 3.45 15.23 25.23
CA ILE A 73 3.43 13.80 24.93
C ILE A 73 4.64 13.17 25.64
N ALA A 74 4.43 12.09 26.37
CA ALA A 74 5.50 11.36 27.01
C ALA A 74 5.54 9.90 26.55
N VAL A 75 6.75 9.34 26.45
CA VAL A 75 7.00 7.91 26.31
C VAL A 75 7.81 7.46 27.51
N LEU A 76 7.28 6.50 28.26
CA LEU A 76 7.86 5.94 29.46
C LEU A 76 8.09 4.44 29.27
N ASP A 77 9.26 3.93 29.61
CA ASP A 77 9.56 2.51 29.58
C ASP A 77 10.24 2.01 30.85
N ASP A 78 10.21 0.70 31.04
CA ASP A 78 10.87 -0.02 32.13
C ASP A 78 12.14 -0.77 31.69
N GLY A 79 12.79 -0.30 30.61
CA GLY A 79 14.00 -0.92 30.08
C GLY A 79 15.24 -0.73 30.96
N ASP A 80 16.40 -1.06 30.42
CA ASP A 80 17.70 -1.08 31.14
C ASP A 80 18.17 0.31 31.65
N GLY A 81 17.55 1.39 31.19
CA GLY A 81 17.98 2.77 31.43
C GLY A 81 19.36 3.09 30.83
N MET A 82 19.87 4.28 31.12
CA MET A 82 21.11 4.80 30.57
C MET A 82 22.00 5.40 31.66
N ASP A 83 23.31 5.15 31.57
CA ASP A 83 24.30 5.92 32.33
C ASP A 83 24.43 7.34 31.78
N ALA A 84 25.12 8.23 32.50
CA ALA A 84 25.30 9.63 32.11
C ALA A 84 25.93 9.82 30.71
N LYS A 85 26.83 8.92 30.30
CA LYS A 85 27.53 9.02 29.01
C LYS A 85 26.60 8.60 27.88
N VAL A 86 25.87 7.51 28.05
CA VAL A 86 24.88 6.99 27.10
C VAL A 86 23.72 7.97 26.95
N LEU A 87 23.16 8.47 28.07
CA LEU A 87 22.06 9.43 28.08
C LEU A 87 22.45 10.71 27.33
N ARG A 88 23.63 11.29 27.60
CA ARG A 88 24.09 12.49 26.89
C ARG A 88 24.24 12.25 25.38
N LYS A 89 24.78 11.09 24.99
CA LYS A 89 24.93 10.71 23.58
C LYS A 89 23.58 10.44 22.90
N SER A 90 22.57 9.98 23.64
CA SER A 90 21.26 9.65 23.07
C SER A 90 20.55 10.84 22.41
N LEU A 91 20.84 12.07 22.85
CA LEU A 91 20.33 13.32 22.25
C LEU A 91 21.28 13.93 21.20
N GLN A 92 22.43 13.30 20.94
CA GLN A 92 23.36 13.76 19.91
C GLN A 92 22.98 13.18 18.56
N PHE A 93 22.92 14.02 17.53
CA PHE A 93 22.68 13.58 16.15
C PHE A 93 23.89 12.78 15.62
N GLY A 94 23.63 11.60 15.07
CA GLY A 94 24.61 10.80 14.33
C GLY A 94 25.56 9.98 15.20
N ASN A 95 25.33 9.93 16.52
CA ASN A 95 26.25 9.28 17.46
C ASN A 95 25.54 8.17 18.27
N GLY A 96 25.17 7.09 17.58
CA GLY A 96 24.58 5.91 18.22
C GLY A 96 25.59 5.17 19.11
N THR A 97 25.19 4.74 20.30
CA THR A 97 26.04 3.91 21.18
C THR A 97 26.24 2.48 20.64
N ARG A 98 25.48 2.09 19.62
CA ARG A 98 25.46 0.77 18.99
C ARG A 98 25.76 0.80 17.48
N LEU A 99 26.51 1.81 16.99
CA LEU A 99 26.88 1.92 15.56
C LEU A 99 27.54 0.65 14.97
N ASN A 100 28.13 -0.20 15.81
CA ASN A 100 28.76 -1.47 15.40
C ASN A 100 27.89 -2.71 15.64
N ASP A 101 26.79 -2.63 16.38
CA ASP A 101 25.86 -3.74 16.57
C ASP A 101 24.81 -3.70 15.45
N ARG A 102 24.98 -4.62 14.50
CA ARG A 102 24.17 -4.69 13.28
C ARG A 102 22.86 -5.47 13.47
N SER A 103 22.63 -6.12 14.62
CA SER A 103 21.53 -7.07 14.80
C SER A 103 20.19 -6.43 15.22
N GLY A 104 20.23 -5.26 15.86
CA GLY A 104 19.07 -4.61 16.46
C GLY A 104 18.26 -3.69 15.54
N ILE A 105 17.12 -3.19 16.05
CA ILE A 105 16.18 -2.31 15.33
C ILE A 105 16.82 -0.96 14.94
N GLY A 106 17.73 -0.43 15.76
CA GLY A 106 18.38 0.87 15.58
C GLY A 106 19.81 0.77 15.05
N ARG A 107 20.08 1.43 13.92
CA ARG A 107 21.37 1.45 13.20
C ARG A 107 22.01 2.83 13.09
N PHE A 108 21.21 3.88 12.94
CA PHE A 108 21.68 5.17 12.39
C PHE A 108 22.04 6.24 13.44
N GLY A 109 21.79 6.01 14.73
CA GLY A 109 22.11 6.99 15.79
C GLY A 109 21.36 8.32 15.66
N MET A 110 20.22 8.33 14.97
CA MET A 110 19.41 9.53 14.69
C MET A 110 17.99 9.46 15.29
N GLY A 111 17.55 8.29 15.77
CA GLY A 111 16.14 8.01 16.10
C GLY A 111 15.54 8.97 17.13
N LEU A 112 15.99 8.90 18.39
CA LEU A 112 15.47 9.72 19.49
C LEU A 112 15.48 11.23 19.20
N PRO A 113 16.62 11.87 18.85
CA PRO A 113 16.64 13.32 18.68
C PRO A 113 15.83 13.74 17.45
N ASN A 114 15.93 13.02 16.32
CA ASN A 114 15.22 13.38 15.09
C ASN A 114 13.70 13.19 15.21
N ALA A 115 13.25 12.08 15.80
CA ALA A 115 11.83 11.85 16.08
C ALA A 115 11.27 12.95 16.97
N SER A 116 11.99 13.30 18.03
CA SER A 116 11.57 14.32 19.00
C SER A 116 11.48 15.70 18.37
N ILE A 117 12.54 16.18 17.70
CA ILE A 117 12.52 17.52 17.11
C ILE A 117 11.55 17.61 15.93
N SER A 118 11.20 16.51 15.26
CA SER A 118 10.20 16.55 14.18
C SER A 118 8.81 16.95 14.69
N GLN A 119 8.49 16.63 15.96
CA GLN A 119 7.17 16.87 16.56
C GLN A 119 7.16 18.03 17.57
N ALA A 120 8.25 18.18 18.33
CA ALA A 120 8.31 19.00 19.54
C ALA A 120 9.41 20.06 19.48
N GLY A 121 9.17 21.25 20.02
CA GLY A 121 10.20 22.29 20.14
C GLY A 121 11.24 21.99 21.23
N ARG A 122 10.88 21.14 22.19
CA ARG A 122 11.76 20.69 23.27
C ARG A 122 11.49 19.23 23.61
N VAL A 123 12.56 18.51 23.92
CA VAL A 123 12.51 17.17 24.50
C VAL A 123 13.33 17.12 25.78
N ASP A 124 12.76 16.58 26.82
CA ASP A 124 13.41 16.28 28.09
C ASP A 124 13.51 14.76 28.26
N VAL A 125 14.65 14.26 28.73
CA VAL A 125 14.90 12.83 28.90
C VAL A 125 15.39 12.58 30.31
N TRP A 126 14.63 11.78 31.07
CA TRP A 126 15.06 11.19 32.33
C TRP A 126 15.38 9.72 32.10
N SER A 127 16.47 9.21 32.66
CA SER A 127 16.78 7.78 32.62
C SER A 127 17.41 7.33 33.92
N TRP A 128 17.09 6.12 34.36
CA TRP A 128 17.54 5.58 35.65
C TRP A 128 17.85 4.09 35.57
N GLN A 129 18.80 3.65 36.40
CA GLN A 129 19.15 2.23 36.56
C GLN A 129 18.96 1.74 38.01
N ASN A 130 18.66 2.66 38.95
CA ASN A 130 18.58 2.40 40.38
C ASN A 130 17.39 3.12 41.04
N GLY A 131 16.22 3.02 40.41
CA GLY A 131 14.97 3.65 40.84
C GLY A 131 14.81 5.08 40.31
N ALA A 132 13.56 5.47 40.07
CA ALA A 132 13.20 6.75 39.45
C ALA A 132 13.59 8.00 40.28
N ASP A 133 13.86 7.84 41.57
CA ASP A 133 14.40 8.93 42.42
C ASP A 133 15.86 9.26 42.13
N ASN A 134 16.60 8.32 41.53
CA ASN A 134 18.01 8.49 41.17
C ASN A 134 18.18 8.74 39.67
N ALA A 135 17.15 9.26 39.01
CA ALA A 135 17.20 9.52 37.59
C ALA A 135 18.20 10.62 37.23
N LEU A 136 18.78 10.46 36.04
CA LEU A 136 19.58 11.48 35.37
C LEU A 136 18.72 12.16 34.31
N HIS A 137 18.79 13.48 34.25
CA HIS A 137 18.04 14.32 33.32
C HIS A 137 18.96 15.12 32.40
N THR A 138 18.57 15.21 31.13
CA THR A 138 19.09 16.19 30.17
C THR A 138 18.01 16.53 29.15
N TRP A 139 18.25 17.53 28.29
CA TRP A 139 17.25 18.00 27.32
C TRP A 139 17.89 18.47 26.01
N LEU A 140 17.03 18.64 25.01
CA LEU A 140 17.33 19.32 23.76
C LEU A 140 16.20 20.32 23.48
N ASP A 141 16.56 21.59 23.29
CA ASP A 141 15.63 22.66 22.93
C ASP A 141 16.04 23.30 21.59
N VAL A 142 15.13 23.26 20.62
CA VAL A 142 15.39 23.74 19.26
C VAL A 142 15.62 25.25 19.23
N GLN A 143 14.95 26.01 20.11
CA GLN A 143 15.11 27.46 20.16
C GLN A 143 16.46 27.85 20.76
N GLU A 144 16.93 27.12 21.79
CA GLU A 144 18.26 27.34 22.37
C GLU A 144 19.38 27.16 21.33
N ILE A 145 19.24 26.17 20.45
CA ILE A 145 20.24 25.92 19.40
C ILE A 145 20.16 26.97 18.30
N ARG A 146 18.95 27.36 17.87
CA ARG A 146 18.75 28.45 16.88
C ARG A 146 19.29 29.78 17.34
N GLU A 147 19.13 30.09 18.63
CA GLU A 147 19.64 31.30 19.26
C GLU A 147 21.14 31.20 19.61
N ARG A 148 21.80 30.09 19.23
CA ARG A 148 23.22 29.80 19.50
C ARG A 148 23.58 29.85 20.99
N LYS A 149 22.61 29.63 21.88
CA LYS A 149 22.80 29.58 23.34
C LYS A 149 23.48 28.29 23.78
N THR A 150 23.20 27.19 23.08
CA THR A 150 23.78 25.87 23.34
C THR A 150 24.31 25.29 22.05
N ARG A 151 25.50 24.67 22.13
CA ARG A 151 26.13 23.93 21.01
C ARG A 151 26.18 22.43 21.30
N ASP A 152 26.32 22.08 22.58
CA ASP A 152 26.44 20.72 23.06
C ASP A 152 25.17 20.30 23.82
N VAL A 153 24.88 19.00 23.82
CA VAL A 153 23.90 18.42 24.74
C VAL A 153 24.33 18.71 26.18
N PRO A 154 23.47 19.29 27.04
CA PRO A 154 23.78 19.54 28.43
C PRO A 154 24.24 18.27 29.16
N PRO A 155 25.28 18.34 30.02
CA PRO A 155 25.67 17.20 30.86
C PRO A 155 24.49 16.74 31.73
N PRO A 156 24.19 15.42 31.80
CA PRO A 156 23.09 14.94 32.63
C PRO A 156 23.27 15.24 34.11
N GLN A 157 22.19 15.63 34.78
CA GLN A 157 22.17 15.98 36.19
C GLN A 157 21.22 15.05 36.96
N LEU A 158 21.49 14.83 38.24
CA LEU A 158 20.54 14.11 39.10
C LEU A 158 19.27 14.93 39.25
N ASP A 159 18.17 14.39 38.75
CA ASP A 159 16.84 14.97 38.85
C ASP A 159 15.82 13.83 38.89
N PRO A 160 15.13 13.61 40.01
CA PRO A 160 14.12 12.57 40.13
C PRO A 160 13.06 12.67 39.02
N VAL A 161 12.55 11.53 38.53
CA VAL A 161 11.41 11.55 37.59
C VAL A 161 10.28 12.41 38.17
N PRO A 162 9.72 13.39 37.43
CA PRO A 162 8.75 14.32 38.00
C PRO A 162 7.50 13.61 38.53
N ALA A 163 7.01 14.04 39.70
CA ALA A 163 5.89 13.39 40.40
C ALA A 163 4.62 13.30 39.54
N VAL A 164 4.37 14.30 38.69
CA VAL A 164 3.23 14.31 37.76
C VAL A 164 3.27 13.14 36.77
N TRP A 165 4.44 12.82 36.21
CA TRP A 165 4.59 11.68 35.30
C TRP A 165 4.49 10.36 36.05
N ARG A 166 4.97 10.32 37.31
CA ARG A 166 4.81 9.12 38.15
C ARG A 166 3.36 8.81 38.47
N ALA A 167 2.55 9.84 38.71
CA ALA A 167 1.12 9.69 38.98
C ALA A 167 0.32 9.24 37.74
N ARG A 168 0.80 9.58 36.53
CA ARG A 168 0.18 9.19 35.25
C ARG A 168 0.60 7.79 34.76
N ALA A 169 1.73 7.27 35.25
CA ALA A 169 2.27 5.96 34.89
C ALA A 169 1.52 4.84 35.59
N ARG A 170 1.34 3.70 34.91
CA ARG A 170 0.92 2.45 35.56
C ARG A 170 2.10 1.71 36.17
N THR A 171 3.24 1.74 35.50
CA THR A 171 4.43 0.99 35.92
C THR A 171 5.65 1.91 35.88
N ILE A 172 6.43 1.87 36.95
CA ILE A 172 7.76 2.49 37.02
C ILE A 172 8.74 1.42 37.47
N GLY A 173 9.59 0.98 36.55
CA GLY A 173 10.58 -0.05 36.82
C GLY A 173 11.69 0.41 37.77
N LYS A 174 12.48 -0.56 38.25
CA LYS A 174 13.75 -0.28 38.94
C LYS A 174 14.75 0.43 38.01
N SER A 175 14.64 0.20 36.71
CA SER A 175 15.29 0.94 35.64
C SER A 175 14.23 1.42 34.65
N GLY A 176 14.60 2.36 33.78
CA GLY A 176 13.72 2.84 32.73
C GLY A 176 14.14 4.19 32.16
N THR A 177 13.34 4.65 31.21
CA THR A 177 13.52 5.95 30.56
C THR A 177 12.18 6.66 30.40
N LEU A 178 12.17 7.97 30.62
CA LEU A 178 11.06 8.87 30.35
C LEU A 178 11.52 9.92 29.34
N VAL A 179 10.85 9.98 28.19
CA VAL A 179 11.03 11.00 27.17
C VAL A 179 9.79 11.88 27.15
N VAL A 180 9.93 13.18 27.35
CA VAL A 180 8.81 14.14 27.37
C VAL A 180 8.98 15.17 26.25
N TRP A 181 7.99 15.26 25.39
CA TRP A 181 7.86 16.25 24.34
C TRP A 181 7.00 17.42 24.79
N THR A 182 7.55 18.62 24.71
CA THR A 182 6.85 19.88 25.00
C THR A 182 7.05 20.88 23.86
N LYS A 183 6.35 22.03 23.92
CA LYS A 183 6.33 23.03 22.84
C LYS A 183 5.91 22.39 21.50
N LEU A 184 4.82 21.63 21.53
CA LEU A 184 4.33 20.89 20.37
C LEU A 184 3.85 21.86 19.28
N GLY A 185 4.36 21.70 18.06
CA GLY A 185 3.95 22.53 16.92
C GLY A 185 2.62 22.04 16.35
N ALA A 186 1.61 22.92 16.26
CA ALA A 186 0.32 22.57 15.67
C ALA A 186 0.40 22.22 14.17
N ASP A 187 1.42 22.76 13.48
CA ASP A 187 1.84 22.46 12.10
C ASP A 187 2.58 21.13 11.97
N ARG A 188 3.15 20.61 13.06
CA ARG A 188 3.98 19.39 13.08
C ARG A 188 3.18 18.15 13.46
N LEU A 189 2.28 18.27 14.42
CA LEU A 189 1.44 17.14 14.83
C LEU A 189 0.38 16.82 13.76
N THR A 190 0.33 15.55 13.36
CA THR A 190 -0.71 15.06 12.44
C THR A 190 -2.08 15.18 13.09
N TRP A 191 -2.23 14.71 14.33
CA TRP A 191 -3.45 14.81 15.11
C TRP A 191 -3.24 15.75 16.29
N LYS A 192 -4.23 16.62 16.52
CA LYS A 192 -4.09 17.75 17.44
C LYS A 192 -4.69 17.45 18.83
N GLY A 193 -5.38 16.32 18.96
CA GLY A 193 -6.01 15.88 20.20
C GLY A 193 -5.67 14.43 20.53
N ALA A 194 -5.76 14.08 21.80
CA ALA A 194 -5.41 12.80 22.39
C ALA A 194 -6.18 11.65 21.75
N LYS A 195 -7.52 11.71 21.69
CA LYS A 195 -8.35 10.62 21.15
C LYS A 195 -7.95 10.18 19.74
N ALA A 196 -7.74 11.13 18.84
CA ALA A 196 -7.31 10.84 17.47
C ALA A 196 -5.87 10.31 17.44
N THR A 197 -4.98 10.86 18.28
CA THR A 197 -3.59 10.41 18.39
C THR A 197 -3.52 8.97 18.89
N LEU A 198 -4.21 8.64 19.97
CA LEU A 198 -4.28 7.30 20.55
C LEU A 198 -4.82 6.29 19.54
N LYS A 199 -5.97 6.57 18.90
CA LYS A 199 -6.58 5.65 17.92
C LYS A 199 -5.61 5.30 16.78
N ASN A 200 -5.05 6.32 16.12
CA ASN A 200 -4.22 6.09 14.94
C ASN A 200 -2.82 5.57 15.30
N THR A 201 -2.26 6.01 16.44
CA THR A 201 -0.96 5.52 16.92
C THR A 201 -1.06 4.07 17.36
N GLY A 202 -2.10 3.71 18.12
CA GLY A 202 -2.30 2.31 18.53
C GLY A 202 -2.50 1.37 17.35
N TRP A 203 -3.28 1.78 16.35
CA TRP A 203 -3.47 0.96 15.14
C TRP A 203 -2.14 0.72 14.39
N LEU A 204 -1.30 1.77 14.26
CA LEU A 204 -0.01 1.66 13.58
C LEU A 204 1.02 0.86 14.40
N LEU A 205 1.16 1.14 15.70
CA LEU A 205 2.09 0.41 16.58
C LEU A 205 1.70 -1.07 16.70
N GLY A 206 0.40 -1.35 16.71
CA GLY A 206 -0.14 -2.70 16.67
C GLY A 206 0.34 -3.50 15.46
N ARG A 207 0.64 -2.81 14.35
CA ARG A 207 1.18 -3.39 13.12
C ARG A 207 2.69 -3.45 13.11
N ILE A 208 3.35 -2.35 13.47
CA ILE A 208 4.82 -2.21 13.49
C ILE A 208 5.44 -3.21 14.46
N HIS A 209 4.89 -3.32 15.67
CA HIS A 209 5.42 -4.14 16.76
C HIS A 209 4.64 -5.44 16.96
N ARG A 210 3.84 -5.87 15.96
CA ARG A 210 2.90 -7.00 16.08
C ARG A 210 3.55 -8.29 16.61
N ARG A 211 4.80 -8.58 16.22
CA ARG A 211 5.52 -9.78 16.66
C ARG A 211 5.92 -9.71 18.13
N PHE A 212 6.37 -8.55 18.61
CA PHE A 212 6.72 -8.35 20.02
C PHE A 212 5.47 -8.39 20.91
N ILE A 213 4.38 -7.78 20.47
CA ILE A 213 3.10 -7.80 21.17
C ILE A 213 2.53 -9.23 21.19
N GLY A 214 2.52 -9.92 20.05
CA GLY A 214 2.02 -11.30 19.94
C GLY A 214 2.81 -12.32 20.74
N ASN A 215 4.14 -12.15 20.82
CA ASN A 215 5.02 -12.98 21.64
C ASN A 215 5.01 -12.58 23.13
N LYS A 216 4.25 -11.54 23.50
CA LYS A 216 4.16 -11.01 24.87
C LYS A 216 5.49 -10.52 25.43
N THR A 217 6.41 -10.11 24.56
CA THR A 217 7.69 -9.50 24.97
C THR A 217 7.58 -7.98 25.08
N LEU A 218 6.47 -7.40 24.63
CA LEU A 218 6.19 -5.96 24.71
C LEU A 218 4.70 -5.71 24.96
N SER A 219 4.40 -4.90 25.97
CA SER A 219 3.08 -4.34 26.25
C SER A 219 3.15 -2.83 26.05
N ILE A 220 2.28 -2.28 25.18
CA ILE A 220 2.20 -0.83 24.95
C ILE A 220 0.88 -0.32 25.49
N ARG A 221 0.94 0.45 26.57
CA ARG A 221 -0.20 1.20 27.09
C ARG A 221 -0.22 2.59 26.44
N MET A 222 -1.42 3.10 26.17
CA MET A 222 -1.61 4.49 25.82
C MET A 222 -2.63 5.15 26.75
N ALA A 223 -2.36 6.38 27.15
CA ALA A 223 -3.31 7.23 27.86
C ALA A 223 -3.40 8.61 27.22
N GLY A 224 -4.57 9.21 27.23
CA GLY A 224 -4.67 10.60 26.84
C GLY A 224 -5.97 11.28 27.20
N GLY A 225 -5.90 12.60 27.33
CA GLY A 225 -6.99 13.43 27.81
C GLY A 225 -6.47 14.64 28.56
N GLU A 226 -7.32 15.23 29.39
CA GLU A 226 -6.90 16.30 30.29
C GLU A 226 -6.11 15.73 31.47
N GLU A 227 -5.35 16.59 32.14
CA GLU A 227 -4.44 16.20 33.24
C GLU A 227 -5.10 15.33 34.31
N ASP A 228 -6.34 15.64 34.70
CA ASP A 228 -7.10 14.91 35.73
C ASP A 228 -8.01 13.80 35.16
N ALA A 229 -8.05 13.61 33.84
CA ALA A 229 -9.00 12.73 33.16
C ALA A 229 -8.38 12.09 31.91
N LEU A 230 -7.46 11.15 32.13
CA LEU A 230 -6.83 10.37 31.06
C LEU A 230 -7.65 9.10 30.77
N GLU A 231 -8.10 8.95 29.52
CA GLU A 231 -8.65 7.68 29.02
C GLU A 231 -7.49 6.78 28.61
N GLU A 232 -7.53 5.51 29.03
CA GLU A 232 -6.49 4.54 28.72
C GLU A 232 -6.95 3.45 27.75
N SER A 233 -5.98 2.91 27.01
CA SER A 233 -6.15 1.80 26.08
C SER A 233 -4.83 1.03 25.96
N PHE A 234 -4.89 -0.21 25.49
CA PHE A 234 -3.70 -0.99 25.16
C PHE A 234 -3.64 -1.21 23.66
N VAL A 235 -2.43 -1.12 23.12
CA VAL A 235 -2.17 -1.49 21.74
C VAL A 235 -2.40 -2.99 21.59
N THR A 236 -3.09 -3.39 20.52
CA THR A 236 -3.34 -4.79 20.19
C THR A 236 -2.74 -5.10 18.82
N ILE A 237 -2.59 -6.38 18.52
CA ILE A 237 -2.02 -6.85 17.25
C ILE A 237 -2.86 -6.33 16.09
N ASN A 238 -2.19 -5.81 15.06
CA ASN A 238 -2.74 -5.56 13.75
C ASN A 238 -1.89 -6.33 12.74
N ASP A 239 -2.40 -7.45 12.24
CA ASP A 239 -1.67 -8.39 11.39
C ASP A 239 -2.12 -8.26 9.93
N PRO A 240 -1.30 -7.70 9.02
CA PRO A 240 -1.65 -7.57 7.60
C PRO A 240 -1.83 -8.92 6.90
N MET A 241 -1.28 -9.99 7.48
CA MET A 241 -1.44 -11.34 6.96
C MET A 241 -2.75 -11.98 7.41
N TYR A 242 -3.44 -11.38 8.39
CA TYR A 242 -4.67 -11.88 9.02
C TYR A 242 -4.60 -13.35 9.48
N LEU A 243 -3.40 -13.80 9.84
CA LEU A 243 -3.12 -15.12 10.39
C LEU A 243 -3.23 -15.13 11.92
N THR A 244 -3.25 -13.95 12.55
CA THR A 244 -3.39 -13.79 13.99
C THR A 244 -4.71 -13.08 14.31
N PRO A 245 -5.66 -13.72 15.03
CA PRO A 245 -6.86 -13.04 15.49
C PRO A 245 -6.51 -11.90 16.45
N ALA A 246 -7.25 -10.79 16.36
CA ALA A 246 -7.01 -9.62 17.21
C ALA A 246 -8.32 -9.08 17.81
N PRO A 247 -8.34 -8.66 19.09
CA PRO A 247 -9.57 -8.19 19.74
C PRO A 247 -10.27 -7.01 19.04
N THR A 248 -9.53 -6.21 18.27
CA THR A 248 -10.06 -5.07 17.51
C THR A 248 -10.73 -5.46 16.20
N MET A 249 -10.57 -6.71 15.75
CA MET A 249 -11.18 -7.20 14.53
C MET A 249 -12.70 -7.34 14.66
N PRO A 250 -13.47 -7.12 13.59
CA PRO A 250 -14.88 -7.46 13.57
C PRO A 250 -15.12 -8.97 13.78
N THR A 251 -16.18 -9.32 14.51
CA THR A 251 -16.66 -10.71 14.65
C THR A 251 -16.90 -11.32 13.26
N PRO A 252 -16.50 -12.58 13.02
CA PRO A 252 -15.89 -13.52 13.99
C PRO A 252 -14.36 -13.46 14.05
N PHE A 253 -13.70 -12.60 13.29
CA PHE A 253 -12.24 -12.59 13.14
C PHE A 253 -11.48 -12.02 14.35
N ASN A 254 -12.21 -11.59 15.38
CA ASN A 254 -11.64 -11.31 16.69
C ASN A 254 -11.12 -12.55 17.43
N VAL A 255 -11.64 -13.73 17.10
CA VAL A 255 -11.29 -14.99 17.77
C VAL A 255 -10.81 -16.09 16.83
N GLN A 256 -10.94 -15.89 15.51
CA GLN A 256 -10.44 -16.84 14.51
C GLN A 256 -9.73 -16.12 13.36
N GLN A 257 -8.85 -16.84 12.66
CA GLN A 257 -8.06 -16.27 11.57
C GLN A 257 -8.95 -16.00 10.36
N MET A 258 -8.86 -14.81 9.78
CA MET A 258 -9.60 -14.45 8.57
C MET A 258 -8.95 -15.07 7.32
N PHE A 259 -7.62 -15.12 7.30
CA PHE A 259 -6.85 -15.69 6.19
C PHE A 259 -6.28 -17.05 6.60
N GLU A 260 -5.93 -17.85 5.60
CA GLU A 260 -5.15 -19.06 5.73
C GLU A 260 -3.73 -18.84 5.20
N HIS A 261 -2.77 -19.51 5.85
CA HIS A 261 -1.39 -19.53 5.39
C HIS A 261 -1.29 -20.38 4.13
N LEU A 262 -0.60 -19.87 3.11
CA LEU A 262 -0.37 -20.61 1.88
C LEU A 262 0.96 -21.36 1.94
N TYR A 263 2.07 -20.62 2.00
CA TYR A 263 3.43 -21.17 2.03
C TYR A 263 4.45 -20.06 2.36
N ASP A 264 5.64 -20.50 2.75
CA ASP A 264 6.82 -19.64 2.95
C ASP A 264 7.86 -20.00 1.86
N ILE A 265 8.49 -19.00 1.24
CA ILE A 265 9.56 -19.20 0.25
C ILE A 265 10.82 -18.49 0.77
N PRO A 266 11.89 -19.22 1.14
CA PRO A 266 13.19 -18.62 1.36
C PRO A 266 13.83 -18.24 0.01
N VAL A 267 14.35 -17.03 -0.06
CA VAL A 267 15.12 -16.52 -1.21
C VAL A 267 16.51 -16.17 -0.70
N ASP A 268 17.50 -16.92 -1.16
CA ASP A 268 18.89 -16.69 -0.77
C ASP A 268 19.50 -15.57 -1.61
N ILE A 269 20.09 -14.61 -0.92
CA ILE A 269 20.65 -13.40 -1.50
C ILE A 269 22.13 -13.34 -1.16
N GLU A 270 22.99 -13.34 -2.17
CA GLU A 270 24.44 -13.22 -2.00
C GLU A 270 24.89 -11.76 -2.08
N VAL A 271 25.56 -11.29 -1.03
CA VAL A 271 26.17 -9.95 -0.95
C VAL A 271 27.57 -10.10 -0.38
N ASP A 272 28.58 -9.55 -1.06
CA ASP A 272 29.99 -9.61 -0.63
C ASP A 272 30.49 -11.04 -0.27
N GLY A 273 30.03 -12.05 -1.02
CA GLY A 273 30.39 -13.45 -0.80
C GLY A 273 29.74 -14.10 0.43
N ARG A 274 28.73 -13.45 1.03
CA ARG A 274 27.90 -14.00 2.12
C ARG A 274 26.48 -14.19 1.64
N VAL A 275 25.90 -15.34 1.97
CA VAL A 275 24.51 -15.65 1.67
C VAL A 275 23.63 -15.23 2.83
N HIS A 276 22.60 -14.46 2.52
CA HIS A 276 21.58 -13.98 3.44
C HIS A 276 20.21 -14.49 2.98
N THR A 277 19.47 -15.16 3.84
CA THR A 277 18.13 -15.65 3.50
C THR A 277 17.09 -14.59 3.77
N VAL A 278 16.30 -14.26 2.74
CA VAL A 278 15.08 -13.45 2.83
C VAL A 278 13.89 -14.39 2.85
N HIS A 279 13.01 -14.25 3.83
CA HIS A 279 11.82 -15.08 3.95
C HIS A 279 10.62 -14.33 3.38
N THR A 280 9.99 -14.88 2.35
CA THR A 280 8.68 -14.41 1.90
C THR A 280 7.59 -15.35 2.43
N ARG A 281 6.48 -14.78 2.88
CA ARG A 281 5.33 -15.52 3.40
C ARG A 281 4.06 -15.02 2.74
N TYR A 282 3.17 -15.95 2.42
CA TYR A 282 1.92 -15.67 1.73
C TYR A 282 0.71 -16.18 2.50
N SER A 283 -0.37 -15.41 2.48
CA SER A 283 -1.68 -15.81 2.99
C SER A 283 -2.79 -15.36 2.05
N VAL A 284 -3.93 -16.05 2.12
CA VAL A 284 -5.12 -15.71 1.34
C VAL A 284 -6.35 -15.81 2.21
N ALA A 285 -7.37 -15.03 1.89
CA ALA A 285 -8.61 -15.10 2.65
C ALA A 285 -9.33 -16.45 2.52
N LYS A 286 -9.86 -16.93 3.64
CA LYS A 286 -10.65 -18.16 3.70
C LYS A 286 -11.99 -17.98 2.96
N PRO A 287 -12.56 -19.03 2.34
CA PRO A 287 -13.90 -18.99 1.73
C PRO A 287 -15.00 -18.48 2.67
N LEU A 288 -14.87 -18.72 3.98
CA LEU A 288 -15.77 -18.20 5.01
C LEU A 288 -16.01 -16.68 4.91
N THR A 289 -15.01 -15.90 4.47
CA THR A 289 -15.15 -14.45 4.28
C THR A 289 -16.16 -14.09 3.18
N ILE A 290 -16.38 -14.98 2.22
CA ILE A 290 -17.41 -14.84 1.18
C ILE A 290 -18.75 -15.30 1.73
N GLU A 291 -18.79 -16.44 2.41
CA GLU A 291 -19.99 -16.98 3.05
C GLU A 291 -20.63 -15.98 4.02
N LEU A 292 -19.80 -15.31 4.84
CA LEU A 292 -20.24 -14.29 5.80
C LEU A 292 -20.73 -12.99 5.14
N ALA A 293 -20.26 -12.68 3.93
CA ALA A 293 -20.77 -11.53 3.19
C ALA A 293 -22.18 -11.79 2.66
N GLY A 294 -22.54 -13.05 2.42
CA GLY A 294 -23.83 -13.45 1.89
C GLY A 294 -24.08 -12.77 0.55
N THR A 295 -25.13 -11.95 0.47
CA THR A 295 -25.50 -11.18 -0.72
C THR A 295 -24.84 -9.81 -0.80
N ALA A 296 -24.16 -9.37 0.26
CA ALA A 296 -23.48 -8.07 0.28
C ALA A 296 -22.14 -8.14 -0.44
N ASN A 297 -21.67 -7.01 -0.96
CA ASN A 297 -20.28 -6.92 -1.40
C ASN A 297 -19.36 -7.17 -0.21
N ARG A 298 -18.49 -8.17 -0.35
CA ARG A 298 -17.54 -8.59 0.69
C ARG A 298 -16.68 -7.42 1.18
N GLY A 299 -16.35 -6.46 0.32
CA GLY A 299 -15.56 -5.27 0.66
C GLY A 299 -16.27 -4.28 1.58
N ASP A 300 -17.61 -4.28 1.63
CA ASP A 300 -18.41 -3.32 2.41
C ASP A 300 -18.69 -3.78 3.84
N THR A 301 -18.47 -5.07 4.09
CA THR A 301 -18.53 -5.65 5.43
C THR A 301 -17.55 -4.96 6.37
N ALA A 302 -17.79 -5.05 7.67
CA ALA A 302 -16.89 -4.45 8.67
C ALA A 302 -15.46 -4.98 8.54
N TYR A 303 -15.28 -6.29 8.29
CA TYR A 303 -13.96 -6.90 8.10
C TYR A 303 -13.36 -6.57 6.73
N GLY A 304 -14.18 -6.34 5.70
CA GLY A 304 -13.71 -5.86 4.40
C GLY A 304 -13.18 -4.43 4.43
N LYS A 305 -13.78 -3.57 5.27
CA LYS A 305 -13.26 -2.22 5.55
C LYS A 305 -11.97 -2.24 6.34
N ASP A 306 -11.85 -3.14 7.32
CA ASP A 306 -10.58 -3.36 8.04
C ASP A 306 -9.47 -3.84 7.07
N ALA A 307 -9.78 -4.82 6.22
CA ALA A 307 -8.87 -5.33 5.18
C ALA A 307 -8.39 -4.25 4.21
N ALA A 308 -9.18 -3.20 3.97
CA ALA A 308 -8.78 -2.09 3.11
C ALA A 308 -7.63 -1.24 3.69
N ASP A 309 -7.45 -1.24 5.01
CA ASP A 309 -6.35 -0.52 5.68
C ASP A 309 -5.03 -1.32 5.66
N ASN A 310 -5.10 -2.64 5.44
CA ASN A 310 -3.95 -3.57 5.42
C ASN A 310 -3.57 -4.11 4.03
N ILE A 311 -3.82 -3.33 2.97
CA ILE A 311 -3.40 -3.65 1.60
C ILE A 311 -1.89 -3.37 1.42
N GLY A 312 -1.14 -4.33 0.89
CA GLY A 312 0.26 -4.17 0.46
C GLY A 312 1.16 -5.33 0.87
N VAL A 313 2.45 -5.22 0.53
CA VAL A 313 3.50 -6.15 1.00
C VAL A 313 4.06 -5.63 2.32
N SER A 314 3.95 -6.41 3.40
CA SER A 314 4.51 -6.07 4.71
C SER A 314 6.01 -6.36 4.73
N VAL A 315 6.83 -5.31 4.83
CA VAL A 315 8.28 -5.41 4.82
C VAL A 315 8.79 -5.45 6.25
N MET A 316 9.41 -6.55 6.66
CA MET A 316 9.86 -6.84 8.02
C MET A 316 11.39 -6.85 8.12
N ARG A 317 11.89 -6.34 9.25
CA ARG A 317 13.31 -6.37 9.61
C ARG A 317 13.44 -6.52 11.12
N ALA A 318 14.20 -7.52 11.58
CA ALA A 318 14.44 -7.76 13.01
C ALA A 318 13.15 -7.78 13.87
N GLY A 319 12.10 -8.44 13.39
CA GLY A 319 10.81 -8.55 14.09
C GLY A 319 9.91 -7.30 14.04
N ARG A 320 10.35 -6.20 13.40
CA ARG A 320 9.65 -4.91 13.29
C ARG A 320 9.27 -4.62 11.84
N GLU A 321 8.04 -4.13 11.60
CA GLU A 321 7.62 -3.74 10.24
C GLU A 321 8.24 -2.41 9.85
N LEU A 322 8.99 -2.38 8.74
CA LEU A 322 9.50 -1.15 8.11
C LEU A 322 8.38 -0.33 7.49
N MET A 323 7.56 -1.01 6.66
CA MET A 323 6.39 -0.42 6.02
C MET A 323 5.45 -1.51 5.51
N LEU A 324 4.22 -1.10 5.25
CA LEU A 324 3.30 -1.82 4.39
C LEU A 324 3.32 -1.17 3.00
N ASP A 325 3.95 -1.84 2.05
CA ASP A 325 4.23 -1.29 0.72
C ASP A 325 3.08 -1.57 -0.25
N ARG A 326 2.31 -0.52 -0.55
CA ARG A 326 1.19 -0.56 -1.51
C ARG A 326 1.63 -0.55 -2.97
N SER A 327 2.91 -0.28 -3.28
CA SER A 327 3.35 -0.21 -4.68
C SER A 327 3.30 -1.56 -5.40
N TRP A 328 3.23 -2.66 -4.65
CA TRP A 328 3.08 -4.04 -5.14
C TRP A 328 1.62 -4.43 -5.47
N THR A 329 0.69 -3.52 -5.24
CA THR A 329 -0.74 -3.72 -5.50
C THR A 329 -1.14 -3.13 -6.84
N ILE A 330 -2.17 -3.73 -7.44
CA ILE A 330 -2.88 -3.13 -8.56
C ILE A 330 -3.87 -2.16 -7.91
N GLN A 331 -3.53 -0.86 -7.89
CA GLN A 331 -4.19 0.15 -7.03
C GLN A 331 -5.73 0.20 -7.14
N TYR A 332 -6.29 -0.23 -8.27
CA TYR A 332 -7.72 -0.24 -8.56
C TYR A 332 -8.39 -1.61 -8.38
N ASP A 333 -7.64 -2.65 -8.03
CA ASP A 333 -8.16 -4.01 -7.90
C ASP A 333 -8.62 -4.29 -6.45
N PRO A 334 -9.94 -4.41 -6.19
CA PRO A 334 -10.44 -4.69 -4.85
C PRO A 334 -10.03 -6.08 -4.33
N ARG A 335 -9.55 -6.98 -5.20
CA ARG A 335 -9.03 -8.30 -4.80
C ARG A 335 -7.76 -8.20 -3.98
N ASP A 336 -7.02 -7.10 -4.07
CA ASP A 336 -5.79 -6.89 -3.31
C ASP A 336 -6.02 -6.69 -1.80
N ARG A 337 -7.28 -6.64 -1.36
CA ARG A 337 -7.68 -6.74 0.05
C ARG A 337 -7.64 -8.16 0.62
N TRP A 338 -7.54 -9.18 -0.22
CA TRP A 338 -7.83 -10.57 0.16
C TRP A 338 -6.62 -11.51 0.12
N TRP A 339 -5.42 -10.95 0.04
CA TRP A 339 -4.17 -11.66 0.21
C TRP A 339 -3.23 -10.91 1.15
N GLY A 340 -2.33 -11.65 1.78
CA GLY A 340 -1.21 -11.11 2.55
C GLY A 340 0.12 -11.56 1.93
N CYS A 341 1.09 -10.65 1.91
CA CYS A 341 2.47 -10.96 1.58
C CYS A 341 3.38 -10.26 2.60
N GLU A 342 4.28 -11.03 3.21
CA GLU A 342 5.29 -10.52 4.14
C GLU A 342 6.68 -10.84 3.56
N VAL A 343 7.59 -9.88 3.61
CA VAL A 343 8.99 -10.04 3.19
C VAL A 343 9.88 -9.67 4.36
N GLU A 344 10.57 -10.65 4.95
CA GLU A 344 11.46 -10.47 6.07
C GLU A 344 12.92 -10.66 5.66
N PHE A 345 13.77 -9.68 5.99
CA PHE A 345 15.19 -9.72 5.68
C PHE A 345 16.06 -9.34 6.89
N PRO A 346 17.31 -9.83 6.93
CA PRO A 346 18.25 -9.51 7.99
C PRO A 346 18.87 -8.11 7.79
N ALA A 347 19.30 -7.48 8.88
CA ALA A 347 19.78 -6.09 8.91
C ALA A 347 21.02 -5.84 8.01
N GLU A 348 21.78 -6.87 7.69
CA GLU A 348 22.91 -6.80 6.75
C GLU A 348 22.47 -6.36 5.35
N LEU A 349 21.21 -6.59 4.97
CA LEU A 349 20.66 -6.20 3.68
C LEU A 349 20.04 -4.79 3.66
N ASP A 350 20.18 -3.98 4.71
CA ASP A 350 19.59 -2.63 4.77
C ASP A 350 19.97 -1.74 3.59
N GLU A 351 21.25 -1.73 3.21
CA GLU A 351 21.75 -0.92 2.10
C GLU A 351 21.23 -1.43 0.76
N ILE A 352 21.11 -2.76 0.61
CA ILE A 352 20.58 -3.40 -0.59
C ILE A 352 19.09 -3.11 -0.76
N PHE A 353 18.31 -3.19 0.32
CA PHE A 353 16.88 -2.85 0.30
C PHE A 353 16.62 -1.33 0.24
N GLY A 354 17.62 -0.50 0.49
CA GLY A 354 17.48 0.96 0.54
C GLY A 354 16.72 1.43 1.78
N VAL A 355 17.01 0.86 2.95
CA VAL A 355 16.35 1.21 4.22
C VAL A 355 16.74 2.63 4.63
N THR A 356 15.74 3.50 4.81
CA THR A 356 15.96 4.90 5.19
C THR A 356 16.34 5.06 6.66
N ASN A 357 17.04 6.15 7.00
CA ASN A 357 17.46 6.44 8.39
C ASN A 357 16.32 6.48 9.41
N ASN A 358 15.12 6.88 8.96
CA ASN A 358 13.89 6.96 9.77
C ASN A 358 13.04 5.67 9.70
N LYS A 359 13.60 4.58 9.14
CA LYS A 359 13.03 3.22 9.08
C LYS A 359 11.59 3.17 8.56
N GLN A 360 11.28 4.01 7.56
CA GLN A 360 9.92 4.16 7.04
C GLN A 360 9.78 3.73 5.57
N ALA A 361 10.90 3.42 4.93
CA ALA A 361 10.95 2.94 3.56
C ALA A 361 12.15 2.01 3.34
N ALA A 362 12.01 1.19 2.31
CA ALA A 362 13.04 0.38 1.65
C ALA A 362 12.95 0.78 0.17
N THR A 363 13.70 1.82 -0.22
CA THR A 363 13.49 2.55 -1.47
C THR A 363 13.77 1.70 -2.70
N VAL A 364 14.84 0.91 -2.68
CA VAL A 364 15.19 0.01 -3.79
C VAL A 364 14.12 -1.08 -3.94
N PHE A 365 13.66 -1.65 -2.82
CA PHE A 365 12.57 -2.65 -2.85
C PHE A 365 11.28 -2.06 -3.43
N ASN A 366 10.95 -0.82 -3.06
CA ASN A 366 9.76 -0.14 -3.57
C ASN A 366 9.79 0.07 -5.09
N GLU A 367 10.94 0.47 -5.64
CA GLU A 367 11.14 0.67 -7.10
C GLU A 367 10.92 -0.62 -7.91
N LEU A 368 11.23 -1.78 -7.33
CA LEU A 368 11.09 -3.08 -7.98
C LEU A 368 9.63 -3.52 -8.18
N SER A 369 8.67 -2.85 -7.53
CA SER A 369 7.26 -3.16 -7.74
C SER A 369 6.81 -2.81 -9.16
N SER A 370 7.30 -1.70 -9.71
CA SER A 370 7.03 -1.24 -11.08
C SER A 370 8.04 -1.73 -12.08
N LEU A 371 9.30 -1.97 -11.67
CA LEU A 371 10.36 -2.39 -12.60
C LEU A 371 10.40 -3.90 -12.82
N THR A 372 10.48 -4.30 -14.07
CA THR A 372 10.69 -5.68 -14.50
C THR A 372 12.10 -5.84 -15.07
N TRP A 373 12.60 -7.08 -15.13
CA TRP A 373 13.96 -7.32 -15.61
C TRP A 373 14.09 -6.98 -17.11
N ASP A 374 13.01 -7.12 -17.87
CA ASP A 374 12.95 -6.81 -19.30
C ASP A 374 13.01 -5.31 -19.59
N GLU A 375 12.48 -4.46 -18.70
CA GLU A 375 12.66 -3.01 -18.80
C GLU A 375 14.10 -2.54 -18.52
N LEU A 376 14.88 -3.38 -17.81
CA LEU A 376 16.28 -3.12 -17.50
C LEU A 376 17.24 -3.82 -18.48
N ALA A 377 16.72 -4.67 -19.37
CA ALA A 377 17.51 -5.47 -20.29
C ALA A 377 18.03 -4.63 -21.46
N GLU A 378 19.32 -4.81 -21.77
CA GLU A 378 19.89 -4.38 -23.04
C GLU A 378 19.52 -5.40 -24.16
N PRO A 379 19.66 -5.02 -25.45
CA PRO A 379 19.36 -5.94 -26.54
C PRO A 379 20.07 -7.30 -26.38
N ASP A 380 19.30 -8.38 -26.52
CA ASP A 380 19.74 -9.78 -26.40
C ASP A 380 20.14 -10.25 -24.98
N GLU A 381 19.90 -9.46 -23.92
CA GLU A 381 20.13 -9.91 -22.54
C GLU A 381 19.05 -10.87 -22.03
N THR A 382 19.46 -11.94 -21.37
CA THR A 382 18.57 -12.77 -20.53
C THR A 382 18.54 -12.23 -19.10
N MET A 383 17.53 -12.61 -18.30
CA MET A 383 17.45 -12.19 -16.89
C MET A 383 18.75 -12.46 -16.09
N PRO A 384 19.43 -13.63 -16.22
CA PRO A 384 20.74 -13.83 -15.62
C PRO A 384 21.81 -12.83 -16.06
N ASP A 385 21.79 -12.39 -17.31
CA ASP A 385 22.74 -11.39 -17.83
C ASP A 385 22.48 -10.02 -17.19
N VAL A 386 21.21 -9.60 -17.12
CA VAL A 386 20.80 -8.35 -16.43
C VAL A 386 21.21 -8.38 -14.97
N VAL A 387 20.91 -9.48 -14.26
CA VAL A 387 21.29 -9.68 -12.86
C VAL A 387 22.79 -9.54 -12.67
N LYS A 388 23.58 -10.20 -13.53
CA LYS A 388 25.03 -10.18 -13.47
C LYS A 388 25.59 -8.77 -13.72
N ARG A 389 25.12 -8.08 -14.77
CA ARG A 389 25.57 -6.73 -15.12
C ARG A 389 25.29 -5.74 -13.98
N LEU A 390 24.06 -5.73 -13.44
CA LEU A 390 23.71 -4.84 -12.33
C LEU A 390 24.56 -5.12 -11.07
N ARG A 391 24.88 -6.38 -10.79
CA ARG A 391 25.81 -6.74 -9.70
C ARG A 391 27.23 -6.22 -9.96
N ASP A 392 27.74 -6.36 -11.18
CA ASP A 392 29.07 -5.89 -11.58
C ASP A 392 29.17 -4.34 -11.54
N GLU A 393 28.05 -3.64 -11.78
CA GLU A 393 27.92 -2.18 -11.66
C GLU A 393 27.71 -1.70 -10.22
N GLY A 394 27.47 -2.62 -9.28
CA GLY A 394 27.15 -2.30 -7.89
C GLY A 394 25.73 -1.76 -7.67
N ASP A 395 24.80 -1.99 -8.60
CA ASP A 395 23.38 -1.65 -8.43
C ASP A 395 22.70 -2.71 -7.54
N PRO A 396 22.14 -2.31 -6.37
CA PRO A 396 21.40 -3.21 -5.51
C PRO A 396 20.24 -3.98 -6.19
N LYS A 397 19.69 -3.47 -7.29
CA LYS A 397 18.62 -4.15 -8.03
C LYS A 397 19.06 -5.50 -8.60
N GLY A 398 20.32 -5.65 -9.01
CA GLY A 398 20.85 -6.93 -9.49
C GLY A 398 20.75 -8.06 -8.46
N VAL A 399 20.70 -7.70 -7.18
CA VAL A 399 20.59 -8.65 -6.07
C VAL A 399 19.12 -8.97 -5.76
N LEU A 400 18.21 -8.01 -5.96
CA LEU A 400 16.80 -8.10 -5.57
C LEU A 400 15.85 -8.50 -6.72
N LEU A 401 16.31 -8.53 -7.97
CA LEU A 401 15.46 -8.87 -9.13
C LEU A 401 14.83 -10.27 -9.02
N GLU A 402 15.58 -11.26 -8.52
CA GLU A 402 15.05 -12.62 -8.30
C GLU A 402 13.96 -12.66 -7.23
N LEU A 403 14.16 -11.92 -6.13
CA LEU A 403 13.15 -11.73 -5.09
C LEU A 403 11.90 -11.05 -5.67
N SER A 404 12.08 -9.97 -6.44
CA SER A 404 10.97 -9.23 -7.07
C SER A 404 10.16 -10.12 -8.00
N LYS A 405 10.82 -10.87 -8.89
CA LYS A 405 10.17 -11.84 -9.77
C LYS A 405 9.37 -12.88 -8.99
N THR A 406 9.98 -13.46 -7.95
CA THR A 406 9.32 -14.44 -7.08
C THR A 406 8.05 -13.86 -6.45
N ILE A 407 8.10 -12.63 -5.93
CA ILE A 407 6.93 -11.97 -5.35
C ILE A 407 5.84 -11.74 -6.42
N LYS A 408 6.20 -11.20 -7.59
CA LYS A 408 5.25 -10.93 -8.68
C LYS A 408 4.55 -12.20 -9.17
N ASP A 409 5.30 -13.27 -9.41
CA ASP A 409 4.78 -14.56 -9.87
C ASP A 409 3.78 -15.15 -8.85
N ASN A 410 4.11 -15.09 -7.56
CA ASN A 410 3.22 -15.56 -6.49
C ASN A 410 1.96 -14.71 -6.33
N LEU A 411 2.08 -13.38 -6.35
CA LEU A 411 0.93 -12.49 -6.27
C LEU A 411 -0.03 -12.70 -7.47
N ALA A 412 0.49 -12.95 -8.67
CA ALA A 412 -0.32 -13.28 -9.83
C ALA A 412 -1.12 -14.59 -9.64
N SER A 413 -0.48 -15.63 -9.08
CA SER A 413 -1.12 -16.90 -8.75
C SER A 413 -2.22 -16.75 -7.68
N ILE A 414 -1.95 -15.99 -6.62
CA ILE A 414 -2.90 -15.75 -5.53
C ILE A 414 -4.11 -14.95 -6.03
N ARG A 415 -3.90 -13.90 -6.84
CA ARG A 415 -4.99 -13.15 -7.47
C ARG A 415 -5.87 -14.04 -8.35
N THR A 416 -5.29 -14.99 -9.07
CA THR A 416 -6.02 -15.98 -9.86
C THR A 416 -6.89 -16.87 -8.94
N THR A 417 -6.35 -17.31 -7.81
CA THR A 417 -7.08 -18.10 -6.81
C THR A 417 -8.27 -17.32 -6.24
N ILE A 418 -8.07 -16.06 -5.84
CA ILE A 418 -9.15 -15.18 -5.34
C ILE A 418 -10.24 -14.98 -6.41
N LYS A 419 -9.83 -14.80 -7.67
CA LYS A 419 -10.76 -14.69 -8.80
C LYS A 419 -11.64 -15.95 -8.93
N VAL A 420 -11.06 -17.14 -8.80
CA VAL A 420 -11.80 -18.41 -8.82
C VAL A 420 -12.75 -18.54 -7.64
N GLN A 421 -12.32 -18.16 -6.43
CA GLN A 421 -13.19 -18.16 -5.23
C GLN A 421 -14.45 -17.28 -5.43
N GLY A 422 -14.33 -16.16 -6.15
CA GLY A 422 -15.45 -15.26 -6.43
C GLY A 422 -16.40 -15.70 -7.56
N LYS A 423 -16.08 -16.75 -8.34
CA LYS A 423 -16.91 -17.16 -9.49
C LYS A 423 -18.28 -17.73 -9.08
N GLY A 424 -18.41 -18.31 -7.88
CA GLY A 424 -19.68 -18.90 -7.39
C GLY A 424 -20.67 -17.91 -6.77
N THR A 425 -20.28 -16.65 -6.59
CA THR A 425 -21.12 -15.58 -6.01
C THR A 425 -21.79 -14.67 -7.05
N ARG A 426 -21.56 -14.90 -8.34
CA ARG A 426 -22.26 -14.16 -9.40
C ARG A 426 -23.76 -14.49 -9.33
N ARG A 427 -24.57 -13.45 -9.14
CA ARG A 427 -26.04 -13.56 -9.21
C ARG A 427 -26.42 -14.25 -10.51
N LYS A 428 -27.44 -15.10 -10.42
CA LYS A 428 -28.29 -15.50 -11.54
C LYS A 428 -29.09 -14.26 -11.94
N GLY A 429 -28.44 -13.29 -12.57
CA GLY A 429 -29.12 -12.14 -13.16
C GLY A 429 -29.97 -12.66 -14.31
N GLU A 430 -31.25 -12.28 -14.33
CA GLU A 430 -32.14 -12.50 -15.47
C GLU A 430 -31.54 -11.79 -16.69
N ARG A 431 -30.70 -12.49 -17.45
CA ARG A 431 -29.97 -11.98 -18.63
C ARG A 431 -30.86 -11.75 -19.86
N HIS A 432 -32.18 -11.73 -19.67
CA HIS A 432 -33.16 -11.57 -20.76
C HIS A 432 -34.19 -10.50 -20.42
N GLU A 433 -33.76 -9.27 -20.09
CA GLU A 433 -34.62 -8.09 -20.22
C GLU A 433 -33.84 -6.89 -20.81
N ALA A 434 -34.62 -5.95 -21.36
CA ALA A 434 -34.23 -4.90 -22.28
C ALA A 434 -32.92 -4.16 -21.93
N GLY A 435 -31.96 -4.17 -22.87
CA GLY A 435 -30.71 -3.39 -22.78
C GLY A 435 -29.42 -4.15 -23.11
N ASP A 436 -29.46 -5.44 -23.42
CA ASP A 436 -28.28 -6.22 -23.84
C ASP A 436 -27.69 -5.64 -25.15
N PRO A 437 -26.42 -5.18 -25.16
CA PRO A 437 -25.74 -4.71 -26.36
C PRO A 437 -25.70 -5.75 -27.47
N THR A 438 -25.75 -7.04 -27.12
CA THR A 438 -25.77 -8.16 -28.07
C THR A 438 -27.03 -8.13 -28.93
N GLU A 439 -28.21 -7.95 -28.34
CA GLU A 439 -29.48 -7.88 -29.09
C GLU A 439 -29.53 -6.65 -29.99
N ALA A 440 -29.20 -5.47 -29.44
CA ALA A 440 -29.17 -4.23 -30.22
C ALA A 440 -28.18 -4.29 -31.39
N ALA A 441 -26.99 -4.86 -31.17
CA ALA A 441 -26.01 -5.05 -32.23
C ALA A 441 -26.53 -6.03 -33.29
N ASN A 442 -27.18 -7.12 -32.90
CA ASN A 442 -27.74 -8.11 -33.83
C ASN A 442 -28.86 -7.54 -34.70
N GLU A 443 -29.75 -6.72 -34.15
CA GLU A 443 -30.79 -6.05 -34.92
C GLU A 443 -30.21 -5.10 -35.98
N LYS A 444 -29.22 -4.27 -35.60
CA LYS A 444 -28.52 -3.38 -36.53
C LYS A 444 -27.76 -4.18 -37.59
N TRP A 445 -27.16 -5.32 -37.22
CA TRP A 445 -26.49 -6.23 -38.15
C TRP A 445 -27.46 -6.81 -39.19
N LYS A 446 -28.62 -7.31 -38.75
CA LYS A 446 -29.68 -7.84 -39.63
C LYS A 446 -30.20 -6.77 -40.59
N LYS A 447 -30.53 -5.57 -40.09
CA LYS A 447 -30.95 -4.42 -40.94
C LYS A 447 -29.88 -4.06 -41.98
N ARG A 448 -28.60 -4.13 -41.61
CA ARG A 448 -27.50 -3.83 -42.53
C ARG A 448 -27.37 -4.89 -43.62
N ASP A 449 -27.51 -6.16 -43.28
CA ASP A 449 -27.44 -7.26 -44.26
C ASP A 449 -28.50 -7.16 -45.36
N GLU A 450 -29.66 -6.55 -45.08
CA GLU A 450 -30.69 -6.31 -46.10
C GLU A 450 -30.23 -5.33 -47.20
N THR A 451 -29.40 -4.34 -46.83
CA THR A 451 -28.93 -3.30 -47.74
C THR A 451 -27.52 -3.53 -48.26
N ASN A 452 -26.72 -4.32 -47.55
CA ASN A 452 -25.32 -4.60 -47.86
C ASN A 452 -24.90 -5.96 -47.27
N PRO A 453 -25.28 -7.07 -47.92
CA PRO A 453 -24.99 -8.42 -47.43
C PRO A 453 -23.49 -8.73 -47.46
N LEU A 454 -23.03 -9.50 -46.48
CA LEU A 454 -21.64 -9.95 -46.41
C LEU A 454 -21.30 -10.93 -47.56
N PRO A 455 -20.16 -10.74 -48.25
CA PRO A 455 -19.73 -11.65 -49.32
C PRO A 455 -19.31 -13.01 -48.76
N ASP A 456 -19.54 -14.08 -49.53
CA ASP A 456 -19.04 -15.44 -49.27
C ASP A 456 -19.37 -16.03 -47.87
N THR A 457 -20.49 -15.61 -47.27
CA THR A 457 -20.90 -16.05 -45.93
C THR A 457 -21.66 -17.39 -45.98
N PRO A 458 -21.22 -18.44 -45.26
CA PRO A 458 -21.93 -19.72 -45.21
C PRO A 458 -23.32 -19.58 -44.56
N GLU A 459 -24.33 -20.29 -45.08
CA GLU A 459 -25.71 -20.23 -44.54
C GLU A 459 -25.82 -20.74 -43.10
N LYS A 460 -24.93 -21.66 -42.68
CA LYS A 460 -24.93 -22.27 -41.35
C LYS A 460 -23.50 -22.53 -40.85
N PRO A 461 -23.26 -22.49 -39.52
CA PRO A 461 -21.98 -22.87 -38.95
C PRO A 461 -21.71 -24.37 -39.15
N SER A 462 -20.45 -24.75 -39.35
CA SER A 462 -20.05 -26.16 -39.42
C SER A 462 -20.09 -26.81 -38.04
N PRO A 463 -20.10 -28.17 -37.94
CA PRO A 463 -20.00 -28.85 -36.65
C PRO A 463 -18.72 -28.50 -35.85
N GLY A 464 -17.64 -28.13 -36.55
CA GLY A 464 -16.42 -27.61 -35.92
C GLY A 464 -16.63 -26.23 -35.32
N ASP A 465 -17.27 -25.32 -36.06
CA ASP A 465 -17.61 -23.98 -35.59
C ASP A 465 -18.51 -24.02 -34.35
N VAL A 466 -19.54 -24.87 -34.37
CA VAL A 466 -20.45 -25.04 -33.22
C VAL A 466 -19.70 -25.49 -31.97
N LYS A 467 -18.73 -26.40 -32.11
CA LYS A 467 -17.92 -26.85 -30.99
C LYS A 467 -17.02 -25.73 -30.47
N GLU A 468 -16.34 -25.01 -31.36
CA GLU A 468 -15.44 -23.93 -30.95
C GLU A 468 -16.20 -22.76 -30.29
N ILE A 469 -17.38 -22.39 -30.79
CA ILE A 469 -18.27 -21.42 -30.15
C ILE A 469 -18.65 -21.90 -28.73
N SER A 470 -18.98 -23.19 -28.58
CA SER A 470 -19.34 -23.76 -27.28
C SER A 470 -18.17 -23.75 -26.29
N ASP A 471 -16.96 -24.06 -26.77
CA ASP A 471 -15.73 -24.03 -25.97
C ASP A 471 -15.43 -22.58 -25.53
N ASP A 472 -15.56 -21.61 -26.43
CA ASP A 472 -15.31 -20.19 -26.17
C ASP A 472 -16.33 -19.57 -25.19
N LEU A 473 -17.61 -19.91 -25.32
CA LEU A 473 -18.66 -19.52 -24.36
C LEU A 473 -18.43 -20.13 -22.97
N SER A 474 -17.91 -21.35 -22.91
CA SER A 474 -17.55 -22.00 -21.65
C SER A 474 -16.37 -21.30 -20.98
N GLU A 475 -15.35 -20.88 -21.74
CA GLU A 475 -14.22 -20.08 -21.24
C GLU A 475 -14.62 -18.66 -20.79
N ASP A 476 -15.62 -18.07 -21.45
CA ASP A 476 -16.27 -16.83 -21.02
C ASP A 476 -16.93 -16.97 -19.63
N GLY A 477 -17.26 -18.20 -19.24
CA GLY A 477 -17.86 -18.54 -17.94
C GLY A 477 -19.39 -18.57 -17.98
N ARG A 478 -19.97 -18.83 -19.16
CA ARG A 478 -21.40 -19.08 -19.34
C ARG A 478 -21.78 -20.46 -18.80
N SER A 479 -23.05 -20.65 -18.45
CA SER A 479 -23.57 -21.96 -18.02
C SER A 479 -23.74 -22.89 -19.22
N ASP A 480 -23.81 -24.20 -19.00
CA ASP A 480 -24.09 -25.18 -20.07
C ASP A 480 -25.46 -24.95 -20.73
N GLU A 481 -26.44 -24.48 -19.93
CA GLU A 481 -27.79 -24.13 -20.39
C GLU A 481 -27.75 -22.87 -21.28
N ASP A 482 -27.12 -21.79 -20.82
CA ASP A 482 -26.93 -20.54 -21.58
C ASP A 482 -26.17 -20.79 -22.89
N THR A 483 -25.10 -21.60 -22.81
CA THR A 483 -24.27 -21.95 -23.96
C THR A 483 -25.07 -22.68 -25.01
N SER A 484 -25.88 -23.66 -24.60
CA SER A 484 -26.74 -24.42 -25.49
C SER A 484 -27.80 -23.54 -26.18
N GLU A 485 -28.36 -22.57 -25.45
CA GLU A 485 -29.35 -21.62 -25.99
C GLU A 485 -28.72 -20.66 -27.02
N ILE A 486 -27.58 -20.05 -26.70
CA ILE A 486 -26.87 -19.13 -27.60
C ILE A 486 -26.44 -19.87 -28.88
N VAL A 487 -25.90 -21.08 -28.74
CA VAL A 487 -25.54 -21.93 -29.87
C VAL A 487 -26.76 -22.24 -30.74
N ALA A 488 -27.92 -22.56 -30.15
CA ALA A 488 -29.15 -22.81 -30.91
C ALA A 488 -29.60 -21.58 -31.71
N ARG A 489 -29.49 -20.37 -31.12
CA ARG A 489 -29.82 -19.10 -31.78
C ARG A 489 -28.83 -18.72 -32.90
N ILE A 490 -27.55 -19.06 -32.75
CA ILE A 490 -26.56 -18.92 -33.83
C ILE A 490 -26.88 -19.88 -34.98
N VAL A 491 -27.18 -21.14 -34.68
CA VAL A 491 -27.51 -22.17 -35.69
C VAL A 491 -28.82 -21.85 -36.43
N SER A 492 -29.79 -21.22 -35.77
CA SER A 492 -31.03 -20.76 -36.40
C SER A 492 -30.85 -19.49 -37.24
N GLY A 493 -29.69 -18.84 -37.18
CA GLY A 493 -29.41 -17.56 -37.85
C GLY A 493 -30.03 -16.35 -37.16
N ASP A 494 -30.53 -16.53 -35.94
CA ASP A 494 -31.08 -15.44 -35.13
C ASP A 494 -29.99 -14.55 -34.52
N LEU A 495 -28.83 -15.13 -34.20
CA LEU A 495 -27.64 -14.39 -33.75
C LEU A 495 -26.56 -14.44 -34.83
N LYS A 496 -26.16 -13.25 -35.30
CA LYS A 496 -25.10 -13.00 -36.29
C LYS A 496 -23.83 -12.42 -35.68
N VAL A 497 -23.93 -11.72 -34.55
CA VAL A 497 -22.78 -11.21 -33.80
C VAL A 497 -22.89 -11.61 -32.34
N LEU A 498 -21.75 -11.95 -31.73
CA LEU A 498 -21.66 -12.31 -30.32
C LEU A 498 -20.41 -11.68 -29.72
N PHE A 499 -20.51 -11.20 -28.49
CA PHE A 499 -19.39 -10.70 -27.71
C PHE A 499 -18.94 -11.75 -26.71
N ILE A 500 -17.63 -12.02 -26.65
CA ILE A 500 -17.04 -13.06 -25.80
C ILE A 500 -15.82 -12.46 -25.09
N ASP A 501 -15.65 -12.72 -23.79
CA ASP A 501 -14.47 -12.30 -23.06
C ASP A 501 -13.58 -13.50 -22.73
N LYS A 502 -12.39 -13.60 -23.32
CA LYS A 502 -11.45 -14.70 -23.01
C LYS A 502 -10.01 -14.22 -22.96
N THR A 503 -9.10 -15.13 -22.60
CA THR A 503 -7.67 -14.82 -22.59
C THR A 503 -7.07 -15.18 -23.94
N LEU A 504 -6.62 -14.19 -24.72
CA LEU A 504 -6.02 -14.42 -26.04
C LEU A 504 -4.51 -14.73 -25.92
N GLY A 505 -4.14 -15.89 -25.39
CA GLY A 505 -2.76 -16.41 -25.41
C GLY A 505 -1.67 -15.37 -25.07
N GLY A 506 -0.54 -15.40 -25.80
CA GLY A 506 0.55 -14.42 -25.70
C GLY A 506 0.32 -13.13 -26.52
N SER A 507 -0.90 -12.90 -27.01
CA SER A 507 -1.21 -11.73 -27.83
C SER A 507 -1.46 -10.49 -26.96
N SER A 508 -0.94 -9.35 -27.39
CA SER A 508 -1.21 -8.03 -26.82
C SER A 508 -2.42 -7.33 -27.47
N GLU A 509 -3.21 -8.05 -28.28
CA GLU A 509 -4.42 -7.50 -28.91
C GLU A 509 -5.48 -7.14 -27.87
N LEU A 510 -6.15 -6.01 -28.04
CA LEU A 510 -7.29 -5.61 -27.21
C LEU A 510 -8.50 -6.51 -27.45
N PHE A 511 -8.77 -6.82 -28.72
CA PHE A 511 -9.82 -7.73 -29.15
C PHE A 511 -9.45 -8.36 -30.49
N THR A 512 -10.10 -9.46 -30.83
CA THR A 512 -10.03 -10.08 -32.15
C THR A 512 -11.42 -10.36 -32.69
N VAL A 513 -11.53 -10.53 -34.02
CA VAL A 513 -12.78 -10.85 -34.70
C VAL A 513 -12.63 -12.22 -35.34
N VAL A 514 -13.48 -13.17 -34.96
CA VAL A 514 -13.45 -14.54 -35.45
C VAL A 514 -14.76 -14.85 -36.16
N ASN A 515 -14.67 -15.30 -37.41
CA ASN A 515 -15.84 -15.68 -38.19
C ASN A 515 -16.10 -17.19 -38.04
N ARG A 516 -17.33 -17.55 -37.67
CA ARG A 516 -17.80 -18.92 -37.43
C ARG A 516 -19.02 -19.21 -38.29
N GLY A 517 -18.80 -19.51 -39.57
CA GLY A 517 -19.89 -19.59 -40.55
C GLY A 517 -20.61 -18.23 -40.69
N PRO A 518 -21.94 -18.15 -40.45
CA PRO A 518 -22.69 -16.90 -40.51
C PRO A 518 -22.54 -16.01 -39.26
N ALA A 519 -21.95 -16.52 -38.17
CA ALA A 519 -21.76 -15.77 -36.95
C ALA A 519 -20.37 -15.12 -36.87
N THR A 520 -20.32 -13.94 -36.27
CA THR A 520 -19.10 -13.19 -35.97
C THR A 520 -18.91 -13.09 -34.47
N GLU A 521 -17.83 -13.64 -33.95
CA GLU A 521 -17.42 -13.44 -32.57
C GLU A 521 -16.50 -12.23 -32.47
N VAL A 522 -16.87 -11.27 -31.62
CA VAL A 522 -15.98 -10.20 -31.18
C VAL A 522 -15.43 -10.60 -29.82
N VAL A 523 -14.17 -11.01 -29.81
CA VAL A 523 -13.53 -11.60 -28.64
C VAL A 523 -12.62 -10.59 -27.95
N PHE A 524 -12.97 -10.16 -26.74
CA PHE A 524 -12.18 -9.23 -25.95
C PHE A 524 -11.12 -9.95 -25.11
N ASN A 525 -9.91 -9.39 -25.06
CA ASN A 525 -8.79 -9.99 -24.36
C ASN A 525 -8.75 -9.57 -22.89
N ARG A 526 -9.06 -10.50 -21.98
CA ARG A 526 -8.99 -10.30 -20.53
C ARG A 526 -7.61 -9.97 -19.98
N ARG A 527 -6.53 -10.16 -20.76
CA ARG A 527 -5.16 -9.74 -20.37
C ARG A 527 -4.85 -8.30 -20.70
N HIS A 528 -5.60 -7.68 -21.62
CA HIS A 528 -5.29 -6.34 -22.06
C HIS A 528 -5.71 -5.31 -20.99
N PRO A 529 -4.85 -4.36 -20.58
CA PRO A 529 -5.15 -3.41 -19.50
C PRO A 529 -6.44 -2.60 -19.70
N ALA A 530 -6.79 -2.29 -20.95
CA ALA A 530 -8.02 -1.55 -21.26
C ALA A 530 -9.30 -2.38 -21.04
N PHE A 531 -9.23 -3.71 -20.93
CA PHE A 531 -10.38 -4.56 -20.67
C PHE A 531 -11.04 -4.20 -19.31
N ASP A 532 -10.24 -4.20 -18.24
CA ASP A 532 -10.69 -3.86 -16.88
C ASP A 532 -11.08 -2.39 -16.71
N MET A 533 -10.62 -1.53 -17.62
CA MET A 533 -10.90 -0.10 -17.60
C MET A 533 -12.19 0.29 -18.33
N ILE A 534 -12.69 -0.57 -19.23
CA ILE A 534 -13.84 -0.30 -20.08
C ILE A 534 -14.99 -1.23 -19.72
N PHE A 535 -14.73 -2.54 -19.72
CA PHE A 535 -15.77 -3.58 -19.65
C PHE A 535 -16.04 -4.06 -18.21
N ASP A 536 -15.04 -4.07 -17.33
CA ASP A 536 -15.23 -4.40 -15.89
C ASP A 536 -15.86 -3.23 -15.10
N THR A 537 -15.86 -2.02 -15.66
CA THR A 537 -16.53 -0.83 -15.09
C THR A 537 -18.05 -0.81 -15.30
N VAL A 538 -18.53 -1.47 -16.36
CA VAL A 538 -19.93 -1.48 -16.82
C VAL A 538 -20.34 -2.91 -17.22
N SER A 539 -19.88 -3.92 -16.48
CA SER A 539 -20.30 -5.29 -16.76
C SER A 539 -21.81 -5.41 -16.51
N ALA A 540 -22.53 -5.96 -17.49
CA ALA A 540 -23.98 -6.25 -17.42
C ALA A 540 -24.35 -7.25 -16.29
N ASP A 541 -23.34 -7.84 -15.65
CA ASP A 541 -23.48 -8.76 -14.51
C ASP A 541 -23.42 -8.05 -13.14
N ASP A 542 -23.12 -6.75 -13.09
CA ASP A 542 -23.19 -5.96 -11.86
C ASP A 542 -24.61 -5.41 -11.68
N ASP A 543 -25.20 -5.64 -10.51
CA ASP A 543 -26.49 -5.07 -10.14
C ASP A 543 -26.35 -3.55 -9.92
N LEU A 544 -26.36 -2.80 -11.02
CA LEU A 544 -26.14 -1.35 -11.07
C LEU A 544 -27.11 -0.58 -10.14
N GLU A 545 -28.26 -1.18 -9.83
CA GLU A 545 -29.28 -0.64 -8.92
C GLU A 545 -28.83 -0.58 -7.45
N HIS A 546 -27.76 -1.29 -7.07
CA HIS A 546 -27.27 -1.34 -5.69
C HIS A 546 -25.98 -0.54 -5.45
N LEU A 547 -25.41 0.05 -6.50
CA LEU A 547 -24.23 0.90 -6.38
C LEU A 547 -24.60 2.28 -5.84
N SER A 548 -23.75 2.84 -4.98
CA SER A 548 -23.92 4.23 -4.55
C SER A 548 -23.67 5.19 -5.72
N SER A 549 -24.27 6.38 -5.66
CA SER A 549 -24.10 7.39 -6.72
C SER A 549 -22.63 7.79 -6.93
N GLY A 550 -21.81 7.74 -5.87
CA GLY A 550 -20.37 8.03 -5.96
C GLY A 550 -19.58 6.93 -6.66
N GLU A 551 -19.94 5.66 -6.48
CA GLU A 551 -19.30 4.53 -7.17
C GLU A 551 -19.68 4.49 -8.65
N LEU A 552 -20.94 4.81 -8.96
CA LEU A 552 -21.40 4.97 -10.34
C LEU A 552 -20.64 6.12 -11.04
N GLU A 553 -20.47 7.25 -10.35
CA GLU A 553 -19.70 8.39 -10.87
C GLU A 553 -18.23 8.03 -11.11
N GLU A 554 -17.59 7.35 -10.16
CA GLU A 554 -16.20 6.92 -10.29
C GLU A 554 -16.01 5.94 -11.46
N ARG A 555 -16.92 4.96 -11.60
CA ARG A 555 -16.91 3.99 -12.71
C ARG A 555 -17.13 4.67 -14.06
N LEU A 556 -18.06 5.61 -14.14
CA LEU A 556 -18.32 6.39 -15.36
C LEU A 556 -17.10 7.23 -15.76
N LEU A 557 -16.47 7.90 -14.79
CA LEU A 557 -15.25 8.67 -15.02
C LEU A 557 -14.08 7.77 -15.46
N LYS A 558 -13.96 6.57 -14.88
CA LYS A 558 -12.94 5.57 -15.27
C LYS A 558 -13.15 5.09 -16.70
N ALA A 559 -14.37 4.69 -17.07
CA ALA A 559 -14.71 4.27 -18.43
C ALA A 559 -14.48 5.41 -19.44
N GLY A 560 -14.92 6.64 -19.12
CA GLY A 560 -14.71 7.80 -19.97
C GLY A 560 -13.23 8.12 -20.21
N ARG A 561 -12.39 8.05 -19.17
CA ARG A 561 -10.93 8.23 -19.30
C ARG A 561 -10.29 7.12 -20.12
N ALA A 562 -10.74 5.88 -19.95
CA ALA A 562 -10.21 4.73 -20.70
C ALA A 562 -10.46 4.89 -22.20
N VAL A 563 -11.68 5.29 -22.60
CA VAL A 563 -12.03 5.57 -23.99
C VAL A 563 -11.16 6.69 -24.56
N GLN A 564 -10.94 7.78 -23.81
CA GLN A 564 -10.06 8.87 -24.24
C GLN A 564 -8.60 8.40 -24.47
N LEU A 565 -8.07 7.56 -23.58
CA LEU A 565 -6.72 7.01 -23.71
C LEU A 565 -6.60 6.09 -24.92
N LEU A 566 -7.62 5.28 -25.24
CA LEU A 566 -7.63 4.47 -26.46
C LEU A 566 -7.57 5.32 -27.72
N PHE A 567 -8.37 6.40 -27.80
CA PHE A 567 -8.31 7.30 -28.95
C PHE A 567 -6.98 8.09 -29.01
N ALA A 568 -6.36 8.41 -27.87
CA ALA A 568 -5.03 8.99 -27.85
C ALA A 568 -3.96 8.02 -28.38
N ALA A 569 -4.04 6.73 -28.01
CA ALA A 569 -3.17 5.68 -28.53
C ALA A 569 -3.36 5.50 -30.04
N TRP A 570 -4.60 5.48 -30.53
CA TRP A 570 -4.92 5.46 -31.96
C TRP A 570 -4.30 6.67 -32.69
N ALA A 571 -4.49 7.89 -32.15
CA ALA A 571 -3.94 9.10 -32.75
C ALA A 571 -2.39 9.09 -32.79
N ARG A 572 -1.75 8.48 -31.78
CA ARG A 572 -0.30 8.29 -31.77
C ARG A 572 0.14 7.30 -32.85
N MET A 573 -0.54 6.16 -32.98
CA MET A 573 -0.28 5.15 -34.01
C MET A 573 -0.33 5.77 -35.41
N GLU A 574 -1.38 6.55 -35.72
CA GLU A 574 -1.47 7.22 -37.03
C GLU A 574 -0.31 8.19 -37.29
N ARG A 575 0.13 8.90 -36.25
CA ARG A 575 1.24 9.86 -36.36
C ARG A 575 2.59 9.17 -36.56
N GLU A 576 2.73 7.94 -36.08
CA GLU A 576 3.93 7.11 -36.24
C GLU A 576 4.02 6.43 -37.62
N ASP A 577 2.93 6.40 -38.39
CA ASP A 577 2.89 5.84 -39.76
C ASP A 577 2.38 6.85 -40.83
N PRO A 578 3.17 7.91 -41.14
CA PRO A 578 2.78 8.93 -42.13
C PRO A 578 2.42 8.41 -43.53
N PRO A 579 3.08 7.38 -44.11
CA PRO A 579 2.74 6.87 -45.43
C PRO A 579 1.29 6.39 -45.59
N HIS A 580 0.65 5.91 -44.52
CA HIS A 580 -0.70 5.35 -44.56
C HIS A 580 -1.80 6.30 -44.04
N GLN A 581 -1.51 7.59 -43.88
CA GLN A 581 -2.46 8.58 -43.36
C GLN A 581 -3.82 8.58 -44.08
N ARG A 582 -3.83 8.46 -45.41
CA ARG A 582 -5.07 8.38 -46.21
C ARG A 582 -5.87 7.09 -45.96
N THR A 583 -5.20 6.00 -45.59
CA THR A 583 -5.86 4.74 -45.23
C THR A 583 -6.56 4.90 -43.89
N TYR A 584 -5.88 5.47 -42.90
CA TYR A 584 -6.47 5.77 -41.59
C TYR A 584 -7.66 6.73 -41.70
N GLU A 585 -7.55 7.79 -42.50
CA GLU A 585 -8.67 8.69 -42.81
C GLU A 585 -9.89 7.93 -43.34
N ARG A 586 -9.68 7.03 -44.31
CA ARG A 586 -10.75 6.23 -44.90
C ARG A 586 -11.39 5.27 -43.90
N VAL A 587 -10.59 4.68 -43.01
CA VAL A 587 -11.06 3.82 -41.91
C VAL A 587 -11.91 4.64 -40.93
N ARG A 588 -11.45 5.82 -40.51
CA ARG A 588 -12.24 6.71 -39.63
C ARG A 588 -13.57 7.10 -40.26
N GLU A 589 -13.58 7.43 -41.55
CA GLU A 589 -14.82 7.77 -42.25
C GLU A 589 -15.77 6.58 -42.39
N SER A 590 -15.24 5.40 -42.74
CA SER A 590 -16.06 4.21 -42.99
C SER A 590 -16.59 3.62 -41.70
N TRP A 591 -15.73 3.46 -40.69
CA TRP A 591 -16.12 3.00 -39.37
C TRP A 591 -17.01 4.02 -38.65
N GLY A 592 -16.70 5.32 -38.76
CA GLY A 592 -17.53 6.38 -38.17
C GLY A 592 -18.94 6.43 -38.75
N LYS A 593 -19.13 6.17 -40.05
CA LYS A 593 -20.46 6.02 -40.66
C LYS A 593 -21.21 4.82 -40.08
N LEU A 594 -20.57 3.65 -39.99
CA LEU A 594 -21.19 2.45 -39.40
C LEU A 594 -21.51 2.64 -37.91
N ALA A 595 -20.60 3.22 -37.15
CA ALA A 595 -20.78 3.49 -35.73
C ALA A 595 -21.97 4.43 -35.47
N ARG A 596 -22.15 5.46 -36.31
CA ARG A 596 -23.33 6.33 -36.23
C ARG A 596 -24.62 5.52 -36.42
N ASP A 597 -24.70 4.69 -37.46
CA ASP A 597 -25.90 3.92 -37.76
C ASP A 597 -26.23 2.88 -36.66
N PHE A 598 -25.20 2.36 -35.99
CA PHE A 598 -25.33 1.42 -34.86
C PHE A 598 -25.71 2.12 -33.53
N LEU A 599 -25.26 3.37 -33.33
CA LEU A 599 -25.50 4.15 -32.10
C LEU A 599 -26.75 5.05 -32.18
N GLU A 600 -27.29 5.29 -33.37
CA GLU A 600 -28.54 6.04 -33.54
C GLU A 600 -29.69 5.23 -32.90
N PRO A 601 -30.42 5.82 -31.92
CA PRO A 601 -31.59 5.17 -31.34
C PRO A 601 -32.60 4.92 -32.46
N ASP A 602 -33.20 3.72 -32.48
CA ASP A 602 -34.30 3.46 -33.40
C ASP A 602 -35.42 4.48 -33.10
N ASP A 603 -35.83 5.25 -34.11
CA ASP A 603 -36.86 6.28 -33.98
C ASP A 603 -38.03 5.77 -33.15
N VAL A 604 -38.37 6.52 -32.09
CA VAL A 604 -39.64 6.37 -31.36
C VAL A 604 -40.75 6.78 -32.31
N ALA A 605 -41.11 5.88 -33.23
CA ALA A 605 -42.30 5.97 -34.03
C ALA A 605 -43.50 5.59 -33.15
N GLY A 606 -43.99 6.57 -32.38
CA GLY A 606 -45.20 6.42 -31.58
C GLY A 606 -45.35 7.49 -30.52
N PHE A 607 -45.72 8.71 -30.93
CA PHE A 607 -46.59 9.56 -30.12
C PHE A 607 -48.05 9.17 -30.37
#